data_AF-A0A9X2T6R0-F1
#
_entry.id   AF-A0A9X2T6R0-F1
#
_cell.length_a   1.000
_cell.length_b   1.000
_cell.length_c   1.000
_cell.angle_alpha   90.00
_cell.angle_beta   90.00
_cell.angle_gamma   90.00
#
_symmetry.space_group_name_H-M   'P 1'
#
loop_
_entity.id
_entity.type
_entity.pdbx_description
1 polymer ?
#
loop_
_entity_poly.entity_id
_entity_poly.type
_entity_poly.pdbx_seq_one_letter_code
_entity_poly.pdbx_strand_id
1 'polypeptide(L)'
;MMTHDITYGDSLTDDGPLRAADTLLARRFRLWRGPDGRRQVYSVYPVEDAPDYPDAVAMAVRSENGRCVPLWSGPAGAKARLMARVMGAQEIHLRILPETESGSLAPS
;
A
#
# COMPACT_ATOMS: atom_id res chain seq x y z
N MET A 1 24.14 -4.91 7.32
CA MET A 1 23.05 -4.00 7.76
C MET A 1 22.92 -2.93 6.69
N MET A 2 22.09 -3.18 5.66
CA MET A 2 21.86 -2.19 4.61
C MET A 2 20.64 -1.36 5.02
N THR A 3 20.90 -0.18 5.56
CA THR A 3 19.93 0.90 5.67
C THR A 3 19.60 1.35 4.26
N HIS A 4 18.48 0.86 3.72
CA HIS A 4 17.92 1.47 2.52
C HIS A 4 17.34 2.81 2.92
N ASP A 5 18.12 3.86 2.69
CA ASP A 5 17.65 5.25 2.71
C ASP A 5 16.51 5.37 1.70
N ILE A 6 15.27 5.44 2.21
CA ILE A 6 14.05 5.64 1.41
C ILE A 6 14.05 7.12 0.97
N THR A 7 14.86 7.44 -0.03
CA THR A 7 14.97 8.79 -0.59
C THR A 7 14.06 8.92 -1.81
N TYR A 8 12.85 9.46 -1.58
CA TYR A 8 12.22 10.49 -2.41
C TYR A 8 12.09 10.29 -3.94
N GLY A 9 11.99 9.05 -4.45
CA GLY A 9 11.83 8.74 -5.89
C GLY A 9 10.57 7.93 -6.29
N ASP A 10 9.85 7.35 -5.33
CA ASP A 10 8.67 6.51 -5.58
C ASP A 10 7.37 7.33 -5.54
N SER A 11 7.12 8.14 -6.57
CA SER A 11 5.83 8.82 -6.69
C SER A 11 4.75 7.80 -7.09
N LEU A 12 4.28 7.03 -6.12
CA LEU A 12 3.09 6.20 -6.28
C LEU A 12 1.92 7.12 -6.58
N THR A 13 1.31 6.94 -7.75
CA THR A 13 0.12 7.68 -8.15
C THR A 13 -1.13 6.84 -7.91
N ASP A 14 -2.15 7.44 -7.30
CA ASP A 14 -3.45 6.81 -7.10
C ASP A 14 -4.12 6.52 -8.45
N ASP A 15 -4.32 5.24 -8.78
CA ASP A 15 -4.97 4.76 -10.00
C ASP A 15 -6.44 4.36 -9.76
N GLY A 16 -6.97 4.68 -8.57
CA GLY A 16 -8.36 4.48 -8.19
C GLY A 16 -8.65 3.14 -7.50
N PRO A 17 -9.93 2.89 -7.16
CA PRO A 17 -10.35 1.61 -6.59
C PRO A 17 -10.21 0.47 -7.60
N LEU A 18 -10.08 -0.76 -7.09
CA LEU A 18 -10.18 -1.94 -7.94
C LEU A 18 -11.55 -1.95 -8.64
N ARG A 19 -11.55 -2.03 -9.98
CA ARG A 19 -12.77 -2.16 -10.77
C ARG A 19 -13.35 -3.56 -10.57
N ALA A 20 -14.31 -3.67 -9.66
CA ALA A 20 -15.06 -4.89 -9.39
C ALA A 20 -16.56 -4.60 -9.50
N ALA A 21 -17.35 -5.62 -9.86
CA ALA A 21 -18.82 -5.52 -9.80
C ALA A 21 -19.32 -5.39 -8.35
N ASP A 22 -18.52 -5.89 -7.40
CA ASP A 22 -18.78 -5.82 -5.95
C ASP A 22 -18.16 -4.56 -5.34
N THR A 23 -19.00 -3.74 -4.72
CA THR A 23 -18.60 -2.50 -4.05
C THR A 23 -17.73 -2.74 -2.82
N LEU A 24 -17.83 -3.90 -2.17
CA LEU A 24 -17.06 -4.25 -0.99
C LEU A 24 -15.59 -4.52 -1.34
N LEU A 25 -15.35 -5.22 -2.45
CA LEU A 25 -14.01 -5.41 -2.99
C LEU A 25 -13.39 -4.08 -3.45
N ALA A 26 -14.18 -3.21 -4.09
CA ALA A 26 -13.73 -1.87 -4.49
C ALA A 26 -13.32 -0.99 -3.29
N ARG A 27 -13.86 -1.23 -2.09
CA ARG A 27 -13.47 -0.57 -0.83
C ARG A 27 -12.24 -1.20 -0.18
N ARG A 28 -12.04 -2.52 -0.36
CA ARG A 28 -10.91 -3.24 0.24
C ARG A 28 -9.63 -3.16 -0.55
N PHE A 29 -9.68 -2.77 -1.82
CA PHE A 29 -8.50 -2.72 -2.68
C PHE A 29 -8.36 -1.40 -3.43
N ARG A 30 -7.15 -0.85 -3.42
CA ARG A 30 -6.75 0.34 -4.18
C ARG A 30 -5.64 0.00 -5.14
N LEU A 31 -5.68 0.57 -6.34
CA LEU A 31 -4.62 0.48 -7.33
C LEU A 31 -3.68 1.67 -7.19
N TRP A 32 -2.38 1.39 -7.15
CA TRP A 32 -1.34 2.40 -7.19
C TRP A 32 -0.40 2.11 -8.35
N ARG A 33 0.03 3.17 -9.03
CA ARG A 33 0.96 3.08 -10.15
C ARG A 33 2.35 3.49 -9.68
N GLY A 34 3.31 2.59 -9.84
CA GLY A 34 4.72 2.85 -9.57
C GLY A 34 5.39 3.70 -10.65
N PRO A 35 6.63 4.14 -10.42
CA PRO A 35 7.43 4.86 -11.42
C PRO A 35 7.68 4.05 -12.70
N ASP A 36 7.65 2.72 -12.61
CA ASP A 36 7.74 1.77 -13.73
C ASP A 36 6.46 1.72 -14.59
N GLY A 37 5.45 2.51 -14.25
CA GLY A 37 4.15 2.54 -14.91
C GLY A 37 3.27 1.34 -14.62
N ARG A 38 3.73 0.35 -13.83
CA ARG A 38 2.95 -0.84 -13.49
C ARG A 38 1.98 -0.53 -12.37
N ARG A 39 0.78 -1.09 -12.49
CA ARG A 39 -0.25 -1.01 -11.45
C ARG A 39 -0.07 -2.14 -10.47
N GLN A 40 -0.19 -1.82 -9.20
CA GLN A 40 -0.05 -2.75 -8.10
C GLN A 40 -1.29 -2.66 -7.22
N VAL A 41 -1.76 -3.80 -6.74
CA VAL A 41 -2.92 -3.88 -5.86
C VAL A 41 -2.45 -3.71 -4.42
N TYR A 42 -3.12 -2.83 -3.69
CA TYR A 42 -2.94 -2.65 -2.26
C TYR A 42 -4.26 -2.98 -1.56
N SER A 43 -4.17 -3.70 -0.45
CA SER A 43 -5.28 -3.86 0.48
C SER A 43 -5.41 -2.62 1.35
N VAL A 44 -6.63 -2.14 1.56
CA VAL A 44 -6.95 -0.92 2.33
C VAL A 44 -7.45 -1.31 3.72
N TYR A 45 -6.85 -0.72 4.75
CA TYR A 45 -7.24 -0.90 6.15
C TYR A 45 -7.40 0.46 6.84
N PRO A 46 -8.39 0.62 7.74
CA PRO A 46 -8.30 1.65 8.77
C PRO A 46 -6.99 1.54 9.53
N VAL A 47 -6.43 2.67 10.00
CA VAL A 47 -5.13 2.71 10.69
C VAL A 47 -5.05 1.70 11.83
N GLU A 48 -6.11 1.56 12.61
CA GLU A 48 -6.17 0.70 13.80
C GLU A 48 -6.28 -0.80 13.48
N ASP A 49 -6.80 -1.13 12.30
CA ASP A 49 -7.08 -2.51 11.89
C ASP A 49 -6.04 -3.06 10.92
N ALA A 50 -5.00 -2.28 10.61
CA ALA A 50 -3.96 -2.68 9.68
C ALA A 50 -3.13 -3.83 10.27
N PRO A 51 -3.09 -5.01 9.62
CA PRO A 51 -2.37 -6.18 10.11
C PRO A 51 -0.85 -6.03 10.00
N ASP A 52 -0.14 -6.75 10.85
CA ASP A 52 1.33 -6.80 10.89
C ASP A 52 1.86 -7.91 9.98
N TYR A 53 1.64 -7.78 8.67
CA TYR A 53 2.20 -8.72 7.69
C TYR A 53 3.72 -8.48 7.54
N PRO A 54 4.58 -9.43 7.94
CA PRO A 54 6.04 -9.22 7.94
C PRO A 54 6.58 -8.93 6.54
N ASP A 55 5.99 -9.58 5.53
CA ASP A 55 6.43 -9.49 4.13
C ASP A 55 5.64 -8.43 3.35
N ALA A 56 5.08 -7.43 4.04
CA ALA A 56 4.34 -6.33 3.43
C ALA A 56 5.07 -4.99 3.53
N VAL A 57 4.92 -4.20 2.47
CA VAL A 57 5.13 -2.76 2.54
C VAL A 57 3.80 -2.09 2.91
N ALA A 58 3.88 -1.12 3.80
CA ALA A 58 2.78 -0.26 4.20
C ALA A 58 2.96 1.14 3.62
N MET A 59 1.82 1.76 3.32
CA MET A 59 1.74 3.14 2.90
C MET A 59 0.63 3.82 3.70
N ALA A 60 0.98 4.86 4.45
CA ALA A 60 0.01 5.67 5.18
C ALA A 60 -0.60 6.69 4.22
N VAL A 61 -1.94 6.72 4.16
CA VAL A 61 -2.67 7.46 3.12
C VAL A 61 -3.71 8.36 3.75
N ARG A 62 -3.83 9.57 3.20
CA ARG A 62 -4.92 10.50 3.46
C ARG A 62 -5.77 10.69 2.21
N SER A 63 -7.08 10.76 2.38
CA SER A 63 -7.98 11.16 1.30
C SER A 63 -8.12 12.69 1.26
N GLU A 64 -7.83 13.28 0.10
CA GLU A 64 -7.95 14.69 -0.19
C GLU A 64 -8.74 14.87 -1.49
N ASN A 65 -9.89 15.56 -1.43
CA ASN A 65 -10.74 15.82 -2.60
C ASN A 65 -11.08 14.58 -3.44
N GLY A 66 -11.26 13.42 -2.79
CA GLY A 66 -11.56 12.14 -3.44
C GLY A 66 -10.35 11.40 -4.02
N ARG A 67 -9.12 11.92 -3.82
CA ARG A 67 -7.87 11.26 -4.19
C ARG A 67 -7.10 10.80 -2.95
N CYS A 68 -6.42 9.68 -3.08
CA CYS A 68 -5.52 9.19 -2.05
C CYS A 68 -4.14 9.84 -2.20
N VAL A 69 -3.62 10.42 -1.13
CA VAL A 69 -2.30 11.04 -1.05
C VAL A 69 -1.42 10.21 -0.11
N PRO A 70 -0.28 9.67 -0.58
CA PRO A 70 0.65 8.95 0.27
C PRO A 70 1.43 9.94 1.14
N LEU A 71 1.43 9.71 2.46
CA LEU A 71 2.14 10.54 3.43
C LEU A 71 3.42 9.89 3.94
N TRP A 72 3.48 8.56 3.91
CA TRP A 72 4.62 7.78 4.39
C TRP A 72 4.58 6.38 3.78
N SER A 73 5.75 5.78 3.56
CA SER A 73 5.88 4.38 3.19
C SER A 73 7.03 3.69 3.94
N GLY A 74 6.91 2.39 4.16
CA GLY A 74 7.91 1.57 4.84
C GLY A 74 7.38 0.18 5.19
N PRO A 75 8.07 -0.57 6.06
CA PRO A 75 7.60 -1.88 6.50
C PRO A 75 6.22 -1.79 7.18
N ALA A 76 5.35 -2.78 6.93
CA ALA A 76 4.12 -2.94 7.70
C ALA A 76 4.45 -3.26 9.17
N GLY A 77 3.49 -3.02 10.06
CA GLY A 77 3.74 -3.16 11.49
C GLY A 77 3.21 -2.03 12.35
N ALA A 78 3.52 -2.12 13.64
CA ALA A 78 3.31 -1.05 14.62
C ALA A 78 3.92 0.30 14.20
N LYS A 79 5.09 0.30 13.53
CA LYS A 79 5.71 1.54 13.03
C LYS A 79 4.85 2.22 11.97
N ALA A 80 4.22 1.46 11.07
CA ALA A 80 3.32 2.01 10.06
C ALA A 80 2.10 2.67 10.70
N ARG A 81 1.49 2.03 11.71
CA ARG A 81 0.38 2.62 12.49
C ARG A 81 0.81 3.89 13.22
N LEU A 82 1.96 3.88 13.87
CA LEU A 82 2.50 5.06 14.55
C LEU A 82 2.70 6.23 13.56
N MET A 83 3.37 5.98 12.43
CA MET A 83 3.60 7.01 11.42
C MET A 83 2.30 7.50 10.80
N ALA A 84 1.32 6.62 10.56
CA ALA A 84 0.01 7.01 10.07
C ALA A 84 -0.67 8.01 11.01
N ARG A 85 -0.65 7.76 12.32
CA ARG A 85 -1.19 8.70 13.31
C ARG A 85 -0.43 10.02 13.35
N VAL A 86 0.90 9.99 13.38
CA VAL A 86 1.76 11.19 13.40
C VAL A 86 1.52 12.08 12.19
N MET A 87 1.33 11.48 11.01
CA MET A 87 1.15 12.21 9.75
C MET A 87 -0.32 12.60 9.48
N GLY A 88 -1.27 12.15 10.32
CA GLY A 88 -2.70 12.37 10.10
C GLY A 88 -3.26 11.60 8.89
N ALA A 89 -2.72 10.41 8.62
CA ALA A 89 -3.29 9.47 7.66
C ALA A 89 -4.59 8.86 8.21
N GLN A 90 -5.48 8.47 7.30
CA GLN A 90 -6.78 7.88 7.61
C GLN A 90 -6.79 6.37 7.35
N GLU A 91 -5.94 5.92 6.43
CA GLU A 91 -5.87 4.53 5.98
C GLU A 91 -4.41 4.07 5.88
N ILE A 92 -4.21 2.76 5.97
CA ILE A 92 -2.96 2.09 5.63
C ILE A 92 -3.23 1.16 4.46
N HIS A 93 -2.46 1.36 3.40
CA HIS A 93 -2.47 0.53 2.21
C HIS A 93 -1.33 -0.47 2.29
N LEU A 94 -1.63 -1.76 2.22
CA LEU A 94 -0.65 -2.85 2.32
C LEU A 94 -0.48 -3.57 0.99
N ARG A 95 0.78 -3.84 0.61
CA ARG A 95 1.12 -4.73 -0.49
C ARG A 95 2.12 -5.78 -0.02
N ILE A 96 1.78 -7.05 -0.23
CA ILE A 96 2.69 -8.17 0.00
C ILE A 96 3.79 -8.13 -1.06
N LEU A 97 5.04 -8.20 -0.62
CA LEU A 97 6.18 -8.30 -1.49
C LEU A 97 6.30 -9.76 -1.94
N PRO A 98 6.49 -10.02 -3.25
CA PRO A 98 6.81 -11.36 -3.68
C PRO A 98 8.18 -11.75 -3.10
N GLU A 99 8.29 -12.98 -2.61
CA GLU A 99 9.60 -13.63 -2.53
C GLU A 99 10.18 -13.62 -3.96
N THR A 100 11.44 -13.17 -4.11
CA THR A 100 12.18 -12.95 -5.37
C THR A 100 11.62 -13.70 -6.57
N GLU A 101 11.30 -12.97 -7.66
CA GLU A 101 10.68 -13.46 -8.90
C GLU A 101 9.84 -14.71 -8.67
N SER A 102 8.63 -14.53 -8.11
CA SER A 102 7.66 -15.61 -8.01
C SER A 102 7.54 -16.27 -9.39
N GLY A 103 8.09 -17.48 -9.49
CA GLY A 103 8.07 -18.28 -10.69
C GLY A 103 6.63 -18.52 -11.17
N SER A 104 6.49 -19.11 -12.36
CA SER A 104 5.18 -19.32 -12.98
C SER A 104 4.18 -19.91 -11.98
N LEU A 105 3.10 -19.16 -11.71
CA LEU A 105 1.91 -19.60 -10.96
C LEU A 105 1.06 -20.58 -11.80
N ALA A 106 1.70 -21.48 -12.54
CA ALA A 106 0.97 -22.47 -13.31
C ALA A 106 0.20 -23.38 -12.33
N PRO A 107 -1.13 -23.41 -12.39
CA PRO A 107 -1.90 -24.36 -11.58
C PRO A 107 -1.47 -25.78 -11.98
N SER A 108 -1.21 -26.61 -10.96
CA SER A 108 -0.93 -28.04 -11.12
C SER A 108 -2.13 -28.77 -11.70
#